data_AF-A0A938X531-F1
#
_entry.id   AF-A0A938X531-F1
#
_cell.length_a   1.000
_cell.length_b   1.000
_cell.length_c   1.000
_cell.angle_alpha   90.00
_cell.angle_beta   90.00
_cell.angle_gamma   90.00
#
_symmetry.space_group_name_H-M   'P 1'
#
loop_
_entity.id
_entity.type
_entity.pdbx_description
1 polymer ?
#
loop_
_entity_poly.entity_id
_entity_poly.type
_entity_poly.pdbx_seq_one_letter_code
_entity_poly.pdbx_strand_id
1 'polypeptide(L)'
;MTWDTYYEKINDWAVSTAINRISSLENIGSPDEVIDAIGLIALESESGATRLLNKALQLGIRFSGEALTELIGICSDESLRRAVKQSADRFTAQDLETLYGCVDEKWIAEAAKQHHLRLPKDMEDIDDEETEDQETYQEEILTALESASYALECCAAAQEALCRSGNMSILDMISNRFLSSLAKSASLIEAEQYMEDAQDALTAFNEDLHVILQNKYVKLHAVRLYSEIDLWFNSGVTDWFVHLNINRMHKRIGKAIKQIEVIQRELKQLLA
;
A
#
# COMPACT_ATOMS: atom_id res chain seq x y z
N MET A 1 -34.79 -26.99 0.03
CA MET A 1 -34.59 -28.18 -0.83
C MET A 1 -33.28 -28.84 -0.44
N THR A 2 -33.23 -30.16 -0.42
CA THR A 2 -32.00 -30.91 -0.10
C THR A 2 -31.12 -31.07 -1.34
N TRP A 3 -29.83 -31.28 -1.11
CA TRP A 3 -28.83 -31.56 -2.14
C TRP A 3 -29.18 -32.79 -2.96
N ASP A 4 -29.53 -33.91 -2.34
CA ASP A 4 -29.85 -35.17 -3.06
C ASP A 4 -30.95 -34.95 -4.12
N THR A 5 -32.01 -34.22 -3.74
CA THR A 5 -33.10 -33.89 -4.68
C THR A 5 -32.66 -32.94 -5.79
N TYR A 6 -31.70 -32.05 -5.52
CA TYR A 6 -31.14 -31.15 -6.52
C TYR A 6 -30.23 -31.90 -7.48
N TYR A 7 -29.29 -32.67 -6.95
CA TYR A 7 -28.26 -33.39 -7.69
C TYR A 7 -28.86 -34.49 -8.58
N GLU A 8 -29.85 -35.24 -8.09
CA GLU A 8 -30.55 -36.24 -8.93
C GLU A 8 -31.24 -35.64 -10.17
N LYS A 9 -31.67 -34.37 -10.10
CA LYS A 9 -32.52 -33.77 -11.13
C LYS A 9 -31.83 -32.69 -11.96
N ILE A 10 -30.60 -32.31 -11.61
CA ILE A 10 -29.91 -31.19 -12.25
C ILE A 10 -29.72 -31.42 -13.76
N ASN A 11 -29.49 -32.67 -14.19
CA ASN A 11 -29.37 -33.06 -15.59
C ASN A 11 -30.68 -32.98 -16.39
N ASP A 12 -31.83 -33.04 -15.72
CA ASP A 12 -33.15 -32.99 -16.38
C ASP A 12 -33.69 -31.56 -16.49
N TRP A 13 -33.04 -30.58 -15.86
CA TRP A 13 -33.48 -29.20 -15.82
C TRP A 13 -32.76 -28.34 -16.85
N ALA A 14 -33.46 -27.32 -17.35
CA ALA A 14 -32.79 -26.20 -17.99
C ALA A 14 -31.83 -25.53 -16.98
N VAL A 15 -30.66 -25.08 -17.44
CA VAL A 15 -29.63 -24.49 -16.58
C VAL A 15 -30.18 -23.31 -15.75
N SER A 16 -31.04 -22.47 -16.33
CA SER A 16 -31.73 -21.39 -15.61
C SER A 16 -32.58 -21.88 -14.42
N THR A 17 -33.21 -23.05 -14.54
CA THR A 17 -33.98 -23.67 -13.46
C THR A 17 -33.05 -24.21 -12.38
N ALA A 18 -31.94 -24.85 -12.76
CA ALA A 18 -30.91 -25.28 -11.82
C ALA A 18 -30.35 -24.08 -11.02
N ILE A 19 -30.02 -22.97 -11.68
CA ILE A 19 -29.51 -21.75 -11.04
C ILE A 19 -30.51 -21.14 -10.06
N ASN A 20 -31.78 -21.01 -10.48
CA ASN A 20 -32.83 -20.41 -9.65
C ASN A 20 -33.08 -21.21 -8.35
N ARG A 21 -32.79 -22.50 -8.37
CA ARG A 21 -32.98 -23.40 -7.23
C ARG A 21 -31.81 -23.41 -6.23
N ILE A 22 -30.62 -22.95 -6.61
CA ILE A 22 -29.41 -22.92 -5.75
C ILE A 22 -29.69 -22.22 -4.41
N SER A 23 -30.40 -21.10 -4.41
CA SER A 23 -30.69 -20.33 -3.20
C SER A 23 -31.51 -21.10 -2.17
N SER A 24 -32.32 -22.06 -2.63
CA SER A 24 -33.18 -22.89 -1.79
C SER A 24 -32.47 -24.11 -1.17
N LEU A 25 -31.20 -24.34 -1.50
CA LEU A 25 -30.42 -25.45 -0.95
C LEU A 25 -30.17 -25.25 0.56
N GLU A 26 -30.59 -26.23 1.34
CA GLU A 26 -30.44 -26.26 2.81
C GLU A 26 -29.14 -26.95 3.24
N ASN A 27 -28.69 -27.91 2.44
CA ASN A 27 -27.41 -28.61 2.58
C ASN A 27 -26.76 -28.74 1.19
N ILE A 28 -25.56 -29.29 1.18
CA ILE A 28 -24.74 -29.47 -0.01
C ILE A 28 -24.00 -30.80 0.13
N GLY A 29 -23.72 -31.47 -0.98
CA GLY A 29 -23.07 -32.78 -1.00
C GLY A 29 -21.57 -32.72 -0.86
N SER A 30 -20.94 -33.80 -1.30
CA SER A 30 -19.48 -33.90 -1.33
C SER A 30 -18.86 -32.89 -2.31
N PRO A 31 -17.57 -32.51 -2.12
CA PRO A 31 -16.86 -31.66 -3.07
C PRO A 31 -16.97 -32.15 -4.52
N ASP A 32 -16.85 -33.46 -4.76
CA ASP A 32 -16.88 -34.06 -6.09
C ASP A 32 -18.25 -33.87 -6.77
N GLU A 33 -19.34 -34.16 -6.05
CA GLU A 33 -20.70 -33.93 -6.56
C GLU A 33 -20.96 -32.45 -6.84
N VAL A 34 -20.39 -31.55 -6.02
CA VAL A 34 -20.50 -30.11 -6.23
C VAL A 34 -19.77 -29.69 -7.50
N ILE A 35 -18.59 -30.24 -7.77
CA ILE A 35 -17.81 -29.98 -8.99
C ILE A 35 -18.57 -30.46 -10.22
N ASP A 36 -19.10 -31.69 -10.18
CA ASP A 36 -19.93 -32.24 -11.25
C ASP A 36 -21.12 -31.32 -11.57
N ALA A 37 -21.85 -30.89 -10.53
CA ALA A 37 -22.97 -29.98 -10.68
C ALA A 37 -22.57 -28.59 -11.20
N ILE A 38 -21.41 -28.07 -10.76
CA ILE A 38 -20.84 -26.82 -11.27
C ILE A 38 -20.54 -26.94 -12.76
N GLY A 39 -19.89 -28.04 -13.18
CA GLY A 39 -19.56 -28.31 -14.57
C GLY A 39 -20.79 -28.33 -15.47
N LEU A 40 -21.89 -28.95 -15.03
CA LEU A 40 -23.15 -28.96 -15.76
C LEU A 40 -23.73 -27.56 -15.98
N ILE A 41 -23.68 -26.70 -14.97
CA ILE A 41 -24.18 -25.32 -15.07
C ILE A 41 -23.25 -24.47 -15.95
N ALA A 42 -21.94 -24.69 -15.84
CA ALA A 42 -20.92 -23.94 -16.56
C ALA A 42 -21.03 -24.04 -18.09
N LEU A 43 -21.64 -25.11 -18.61
CA LEU A 43 -21.91 -25.29 -20.03
C LEU A 43 -22.70 -24.12 -20.64
N GLU A 44 -23.58 -23.48 -19.86
CA GLU A 44 -24.39 -22.36 -20.32
C GLU A 44 -24.22 -21.10 -19.47
N SER A 45 -23.66 -21.20 -18.25
CA SER A 45 -23.62 -20.07 -17.32
C SER A 45 -22.49 -20.15 -16.30
N GLU A 46 -21.38 -19.48 -16.60
CA GLU A 46 -20.26 -19.24 -15.67
C GLU A 46 -20.72 -18.56 -14.37
N SER A 47 -21.61 -17.57 -14.46
CA SER A 47 -22.15 -16.88 -13.28
C SER A 47 -23.08 -17.77 -12.44
N GLY A 48 -23.78 -18.70 -13.08
CA GLY A 48 -24.55 -19.75 -12.41
C GLY A 48 -23.66 -20.75 -11.68
N ALA A 49 -22.59 -21.20 -12.33
CA ALA A 49 -21.58 -22.10 -11.77
C ALA A 49 -20.91 -21.45 -10.54
N THR A 50 -20.46 -20.21 -10.70
CA THR A 50 -19.90 -19.38 -9.62
C THR A 50 -20.88 -19.22 -8.45
N ARG A 51 -22.17 -19.09 -8.73
CA ARG A 51 -23.21 -19.01 -7.69
C ARG A 51 -23.33 -20.30 -6.89
N LEU A 52 -23.19 -21.46 -7.54
CA LEU A 52 -23.23 -22.75 -6.85
C LEU A 52 -21.98 -22.96 -5.98
N LEU A 53 -20.78 -22.64 -6.49
CA LEU A 53 -19.55 -22.63 -5.70
C LEU A 53 -19.72 -21.78 -4.43
N ASN A 54 -20.22 -20.55 -4.59
CA ASN A 54 -20.42 -19.64 -3.48
C ASN A 54 -21.43 -20.15 -2.45
N LYS A 55 -22.48 -20.85 -2.90
CA LYS A 55 -23.43 -21.51 -2.01
C LYS A 55 -22.78 -22.67 -1.24
N ALA A 56 -21.94 -23.47 -1.89
CA ALA A 56 -21.20 -24.54 -1.23
C ALA A 56 -20.24 -24.01 -0.16
N LEU A 57 -19.48 -22.96 -0.47
CA LEU A 57 -18.61 -22.27 0.49
C LEU A 57 -19.39 -21.71 1.68
N GLN A 58 -20.55 -21.08 1.42
CA GLN A 58 -21.43 -20.55 2.48
C GLN A 58 -21.90 -21.66 3.43
N LEU A 59 -22.16 -22.86 2.91
CA LEU A 59 -22.55 -24.03 3.69
C LEU A 59 -21.34 -24.76 4.32
N GLY A 60 -20.14 -24.18 4.20
CA GLY A 60 -18.95 -24.64 4.90
C GLY A 60 -18.15 -25.70 4.15
N ILE A 61 -18.46 -25.98 2.89
CA ILE A 61 -17.64 -26.91 2.09
C ILE A 61 -16.24 -26.37 1.94
N ARG A 62 -15.29 -27.30 2.03
CA ARG A 62 -13.87 -27.11 1.78
C ARG A 62 -13.47 -28.08 0.68
N PHE A 63 -12.54 -27.68 -0.18
CA PHE A 63 -12.10 -28.44 -1.35
C PHE A 63 -10.62 -28.86 -1.19
N SER A 64 -10.20 -29.93 -1.86
CA SER A 64 -8.76 -30.27 -2.00
C SER A 64 -8.13 -29.40 -3.09
N GLY A 65 -6.80 -29.44 -3.20
CA GLY A 65 -6.09 -28.79 -4.30
C GLY A 65 -6.58 -29.28 -5.66
N GLU A 66 -6.68 -30.60 -5.84
CA GLU A 66 -7.19 -31.25 -7.06
C GLU A 66 -8.60 -30.76 -7.42
N ALA A 67 -9.53 -30.81 -6.47
CA ALA A 67 -10.90 -30.31 -6.63
C ALA A 67 -10.96 -28.83 -7.05
N LEU A 68 -10.08 -28.00 -6.49
CA LEU A 68 -9.99 -26.58 -6.84
C LEU A 68 -9.42 -26.37 -8.24
N THR A 69 -8.50 -27.23 -8.69
CA THR A 69 -7.96 -27.12 -10.05
C THR A 69 -9.01 -27.35 -11.13
N GLU A 70 -9.98 -28.21 -10.88
CA GLU A 70 -11.10 -28.45 -11.82
C GLU A 70 -12.02 -27.23 -11.97
N LEU A 71 -12.05 -26.34 -10.98
CA LEU A 71 -12.90 -25.14 -10.99
C LEU A 71 -12.23 -23.94 -11.68
N ILE A 72 -10.95 -24.05 -12.02
CA ILE A 72 -10.18 -22.99 -12.70
C ILE A 72 -10.76 -22.74 -14.09
N GLY A 73 -11.01 -21.47 -14.41
CA GLY A 73 -11.63 -21.08 -15.69
C GLY A 73 -13.12 -21.40 -15.80
N ILE A 74 -13.72 -22.05 -14.80
CA ILE A 74 -15.16 -22.31 -14.72
C ILE A 74 -15.86 -21.28 -13.82
N CYS A 75 -15.25 -20.97 -12.68
CA CYS A 75 -15.77 -20.02 -11.71
C CYS A 75 -14.92 -18.76 -11.69
N SER A 76 -15.49 -17.66 -11.20
CA SER A 76 -14.74 -16.40 -11.07
C SER A 76 -13.54 -16.55 -10.14
N ASP A 77 -12.42 -15.92 -10.51
CA ASP A 77 -11.18 -15.89 -9.72
C ASP A 77 -11.41 -15.41 -8.29
N GLU A 78 -12.30 -14.43 -8.09
CA GLU A 78 -12.65 -13.94 -6.75
C GLU A 78 -13.27 -15.05 -5.87
N SER A 79 -14.17 -15.85 -6.45
CA SER A 79 -14.83 -16.95 -5.74
C SER A 79 -13.87 -18.12 -5.53
N LEU A 80 -13.01 -18.39 -6.51
CA LEU A 80 -11.98 -19.42 -6.42
C LEU A 80 -10.93 -19.07 -5.36
N ARG A 81 -10.44 -17.83 -5.33
CA ARG A 81 -9.53 -17.33 -4.27
C ARG A 81 -10.15 -17.54 -2.89
N ARG A 82 -11.44 -17.24 -2.74
CA ARG A 82 -12.14 -17.48 -1.48
C ARG A 82 -12.20 -18.98 -1.13
N ALA A 83 -12.44 -19.84 -2.12
CA ALA A 83 -12.44 -21.28 -1.93
C ALA A 83 -11.07 -21.82 -1.47
N VAL A 84 -9.98 -21.33 -2.09
CA VAL A 84 -8.59 -21.64 -1.71
C VAL A 84 -8.34 -21.24 -0.26
N LYS A 85 -8.58 -19.97 0.10
CA LYS A 85 -8.38 -19.47 1.49
C LYS A 85 -9.20 -20.24 2.50
N GLN A 86 -10.46 -20.50 2.19
CA GLN A 86 -11.36 -21.18 3.11
C GLN A 86 -10.92 -22.64 3.33
N SER A 87 -10.29 -23.27 2.34
CA SER A 87 -9.81 -24.65 2.39
C SER A 87 -8.34 -24.79 2.81
N ALA A 88 -7.65 -23.69 3.12
CA ALA A 88 -6.22 -23.70 3.37
C ALA A 88 -5.82 -24.50 4.63
N ASP A 89 -6.71 -24.57 5.62
CA ASP A 89 -6.50 -25.28 6.89
C ASP A 89 -6.41 -26.81 6.76
N ARG A 90 -6.92 -27.36 5.64
CA ARG A 90 -6.87 -28.80 5.31
C ARG A 90 -5.86 -29.16 4.24
N PHE A 91 -5.14 -28.18 3.68
CA PHE A 91 -4.19 -28.45 2.61
C PHE A 91 -2.98 -29.24 3.11
N THR A 92 -2.52 -30.13 2.25
CA THR A 92 -1.25 -30.83 2.35
C THR A 92 -0.21 -30.15 1.45
N ALA A 93 1.07 -30.52 1.61
CA ALA A 93 2.10 -30.08 0.66
C ALA A 93 1.75 -30.48 -0.79
N GLN A 94 1.13 -31.65 -0.98
CA GLN A 94 0.69 -32.10 -2.30
C GLN A 94 -0.42 -31.22 -2.88
N ASP A 95 -1.33 -30.72 -2.05
CA ASP A 95 -2.37 -29.78 -2.52
C ASP A 95 -1.77 -28.47 -3.00
N LEU A 96 -0.74 -27.95 -2.31
CA LEU A 96 -0.04 -26.74 -2.73
C LEU A 96 0.72 -26.95 -4.04
N GLU A 97 1.40 -28.10 -4.20
CA GLU A 97 2.07 -28.50 -5.45
C GLU A 97 1.07 -28.65 -6.61
N THR A 98 -0.11 -29.22 -6.35
CA THR A 98 -1.17 -29.34 -7.37
C THR A 98 -1.73 -27.98 -7.78
N LEU A 99 -1.83 -27.04 -6.85
CA LEU A 99 -2.30 -25.68 -7.14
C LEU A 99 -1.22 -24.81 -7.79
N TYR A 100 0.05 -25.15 -7.61
CA TYR A 100 1.19 -24.43 -8.19
C TYR A 100 1.12 -24.43 -9.72
N GLY A 101 1.34 -23.27 -10.32
CA GLY A 101 1.18 -23.04 -11.77
C GLY A 101 -0.26 -23.07 -12.28
N CYS A 102 -1.23 -23.39 -11.42
CA CYS A 102 -2.66 -23.43 -11.76
C CYS A 102 -3.41 -22.19 -11.26
N VAL A 103 -3.06 -21.71 -10.07
CA VAL A 103 -3.60 -20.47 -9.49
C VAL A 103 -2.50 -19.44 -9.25
N ASP A 104 -2.89 -18.19 -8.97
CA ASP A 104 -1.97 -17.13 -8.60
C ASP A 104 -1.12 -17.57 -7.39
N GLU A 105 0.20 -17.48 -7.55
CA GLU A 105 1.21 -17.90 -6.58
C GLU A 105 1.02 -17.21 -5.22
N LYS A 106 0.50 -15.98 -5.21
CA LYS A 106 0.20 -15.23 -3.98
C LYS A 106 -0.87 -15.91 -3.13
N TRP A 107 -1.80 -16.64 -3.75
CA TRP A 107 -2.83 -17.37 -3.02
C TRP A 107 -2.24 -18.58 -2.31
N ILE A 108 -1.26 -19.24 -2.94
CA ILE A 108 -0.51 -20.39 -2.40
C ILE A 108 0.40 -19.93 -1.26
N ALA A 109 1.15 -18.85 -1.46
CA ALA A 109 2.00 -18.25 -0.42
C ALA A 109 1.18 -17.78 0.79
N GLU A 110 0.05 -17.11 0.56
CA GLU A 110 -0.85 -16.67 1.63
C GLU A 110 -1.44 -17.87 2.41
N ALA A 111 -1.86 -18.93 1.71
CA ALA A 111 -2.37 -20.15 2.33
C ALA A 111 -1.30 -20.89 3.16
N ALA A 112 -0.08 -21.02 2.62
CA ALA A 112 1.03 -21.68 3.30
C ALA A 112 1.46 -20.92 4.56
N LYS A 113 1.56 -19.59 4.50
CA LYS A 113 1.91 -18.72 5.63
C LYS A 113 0.86 -18.77 6.75
N GLN A 114 -0.43 -18.73 6.41
CA GLN A 114 -1.50 -18.76 7.40
C GLN A 114 -1.55 -20.08 8.18
N HIS A 115 -1.16 -21.19 7.55
CA HIS A 115 -1.29 -22.54 8.12
C HIS A 115 0.02 -23.27 8.40
N HIS A 116 1.17 -22.56 8.31
CA HIS A 116 2.51 -23.10 8.55
C HIS A 116 2.81 -24.36 7.70
N LEU A 117 2.35 -24.37 6.45
CA LEU A 117 2.60 -25.45 5.50
C LEU A 117 3.93 -25.21 4.76
N ARG A 118 4.60 -26.29 4.35
CA ARG A 118 5.78 -26.20 3.49
C ARG A 118 5.34 -25.78 2.08
N LEU A 119 6.03 -24.79 1.51
CA LEU A 119 5.81 -24.36 0.13
C LEU A 119 6.22 -25.45 -0.89
N PRO A 120 5.65 -25.42 -2.10
CA PRO A 120 6.13 -26.22 -3.23
C PRO A 120 7.63 -26.03 -3.46
N LYS A 121 8.34 -27.11 -3.84
CA LYS A 121 9.81 -27.06 -3.99
C LYS A 121 10.27 -26.05 -5.03
N ASP A 122 9.51 -25.89 -6.11
CA ASP A 122 9.82 -24.94 -7.18
C ASP A 122 9.47 -23.48 -6.80
N MET A 123 8.78 -23.27 -5.66
CA MET A 123 8.64 -21.97 -5.01
C MET A 123 9.73 -21.70 -3.96
N GLU A 124 10.54 -22.69 -3.57
CA GLU A 124 11.65 -22.48 -2.61
C GLU A 124 12.73 -21.54 -3.21
N ASP A 125 12.79 -21.39 -4.55
CA ASP A 125 13.68 -20.45 -5.27
C ASP A 125 13.02 -19.08 -5.58
N ILE A 126 11.71 -18.90 -5.29
CA ILE A 126 11.00 -17.62 -5.47
C ILE A 126 11.25 -16.67 -4.29
N ASP A 127 11.88 -17.18 -3.22
CA ASP A 127 12.31 -16.42 -2.04
C ASP A 127 13.47 -15.45 -2.31
N ASP A 128 13.93 -15.28 -3.57
CA ASP A 128 14.99 -14.32 -3.95
C ASP A 128 14.49 -13.13 -4.80
N GLU A 129 13.49 -13.25 -5.69
CA GLU A 129 13.10 -12.13 -6.58
C GLU A 129 12.02 -11.18 -5.97
N GLU A 130 11.00 -11.67 -5.26
CA GLU A 130 10.01 -10.78 -4.59
C GLU A 130 10.48 -10.28 -3.21
N THR A 131 11.42 -10.98 -2.56
CA THR A 131 12.08 -10.55 -1.32
C THR A 131 13.12 -9.47 -1.60
N GLU A 132 13.90 -9.56 -2.68
CA GLU A 132 14.80 -8.46 -3.09
C GLU A 132 14.01 -7.17 -3.32
N ASP A 133 12.87 -7.22 -4.03
CA ASP A 133 12.03 -6.05 -4.27
C ASP A 133 11.37 -5.52 -2.98
N GLN A 134 10.97 -6.40 -2.04
CA GLN A 134 10.35 -5.99 -0.77
C GLN A 134 11.37 -5.49 0.27
N GLU A 135 12.54 -6.13 0.38
CA GLU A 135 13.64 -5.68 1.24
C GLU A 135 14.20 -4.35 0.71
N THR A 136 14.45 -4.24 -0.60
CA THR A 136 14.86 -2.97 -1.24
C THR A 136 13.81 -1.88 -0.99
N TYR A 137 12.52 -2.21 -1.09
CA TYR A 137 11.45 -1.25 -0.82
C TYR A 137 11.34 -0.83 0.64
N GLN A 138 11.54 -1.76 1.58
CA GLN A 138 11.62 -1.42 3.01
C GLN A 138 12.82 -0.52 3.29
N GLU A 139 13.96 -0.79 2.67
CA GLU A 139 15.15 0.07 2.75
C GLU A 139 14.89 1.47 2.19
N GLU A 140 14.18 1.60 1.06
CA GLU A 140 13.77 2.89 0.51
C GLU A 140 12.84 3.67 1.45
N ILE A 141 11.86 3.01 2.06
CA ILE A 141 10.98 3.65 3.05
C ILE A 141 11.77 4.09 4.29
N LEU A 142 12.69 3.24 4.78
CA LEU A 142 13.54 3.56 5.92
C LEU A 142 14.46 4.75 5.62
N THR A 143 15.06 4.79 4.43
CA THR A 143 15.88 5.91 3.94
C THR A 143 15.06 7.20 3.91
N ALA A 144 13.84 7.17 3.33
CA ALA A 144 12.96 8.33 3.33
C ALA A 144 12.54 8.76 4.75
N LEU A 145 12.37 7.82 5.69
CA LEU A 145 12.07 8.14 7.09
C LEU A 145 13.26 8.80 7.81
N GLU A 146 14.48 8.38 7.48
CA GLU A 146 15.72 9.00 7.97
C GLU A 146 15.84 10.44 7.46
N SER A 147 15.72 10.64 6.14
CA SER A 147 15.73 11.97 5.52
C SER A 147 14.60 12.87 6.00
N ALA A 148 13.40 12.33 6.25
CA ALA A 148 12.29 13.06 6.85
C ALA A 148 12.62 13.57 8.27
N SER A 149 13.26 12.71 9.07
CA SER A 149 13.63 13.04 10.45
C SER A 149 14.71 14.11 10.47
N TYR A 150 15.72 13.98 9.60
CA TYR A 150 16.76 14.99 9.40
C TYR A 150 16.18 16.33 8.91
N ALA A 151 15.28 16.31 7.92
CA ALA A 151 14.60 17.52 7.45
C ALA A 151 13.78 18.22 8.54
N LEU A 152 13.12 17.46 9.43
CA LEU A 152 12.42 18.01 10.58
C LEU A 152 13.38 18.70 11.56
N GLU A 153 14.53 18.09 11.84
CA GLU A 153 15.56 18.66 12.71
C GLU A 153 16.11 19.98 12.15
N CYS A 154 16.50 20.00 10.86
CA CYS A 154 16.99 21.21 10.20
C CYS A 154 15.91 22.30 10.16
N CYS A 155 14.66 21.95 9.85
CA CYS A 155 13.54 22.89 9.87
C CYS A 155 13.28 23.46 11.28
N ALA A 156 13.38 22.64 12.32
CA ALA A 156 13.21 23.08 13.71
C ALA A 156 14.34 24.02 14.15
N ALA A 157 15.60 23.70 13.79
CA ALA A 157 16.75 24.56 14.06
C ALA A 157 16.63 25.90 13.34
N ALA A 158 16.24 25.89 12.06
CA ALA A 158 15.96 27.11 11.29
C ALA A 158 14.85 27.94 11.93
N GLN A 159 13.76 27.30 12.36
CA GLN A 159 12.67 27.98 13.07
C GLN A 159 13.17 28.61 14.38
N GLU A 160 13.98 27.91 15.16
CA GLU A 160 14.53 28.44 16.41
C GLU A 160 15.47 29.63 16.17
N ALA A 161 16.38 29.53 15.19
CA ALA A 161 17.29 30.61 14.81
C ALA A 161 16.52 31.85 14.32
N LEU A 162 15.45 31.64 13.54
CA LEU A 162 14.53 32.69 13.12
C LEU A 162 13.74 33.29 14.30
N CYS A 163 13.44 32.51 15.34
CA CYS A 163 12.76 33.00 16.56
C CYS A 163 13.71 33.84 17.42
N ARG A 164 14.97 33.40 17.58
CA ARG A 164 16.02 34.12 18.30
C ARG A 164 16.35 35.46 17.64
N SER A 165 16.42 35.48 16.30
CA SER A 165 16.53 36.72 15.51
C SER A 165 15.23 37.54 15.49
N GLY A 166 14.08 36.92 15.74
CA GLY A 166 12.75 37.52 15.76
C GLY A 166 12.47 38.50 16.91
N ASN A 167 13.32 38.58 17.94
CA ASN A 167 13.24 39.64 18.95
C ASN A 167 13.68 41.03 18.42
N MET A 168 14.19 41.12 17.19
CA MET A 168 14.46 42.40 16.49
C MET A 168 13.26 42.93 15.68
N SER A 169 12.11 42.26 15.74
CA SER A 169 10.98 42.56 14.86
C SER A 169 10.30 43.89 15.27
N ILE A 170 10.18 44.80 14.30
CA ILE A 170 9.25 45.95 14.23
C ILE A 170 9.73 47.32 14.74
N LEU A 171 10.47 47.45 15.85
CA LEU A 171 10.84 48.80 16.35
C LEU A 171 12.09 49.41 15.68
N ASP A 172 13.05 48.60 15.22
CA ASP A 172 14.32 49.09 14.65
C ASP A 172 14.32 49.28 13.13
N MET A 173 13.47 48.56 12.40
CA MET A 173 13.53 48.54 10.91
C MET A 173 12.84 49.72 10.21
N ILE A 174 12.07 50.54 10.93
CA ILE A 174 11.30 51.65 10.33
C ILE A 174 11.93 53.01 10.66
N SER A 175 12.90 53.09 11.58
CA SER A 175 13.22 54.38 12.20
C SER A 175 14.39 55.19 11.62
N ASN A 176 15.43 54.64 10.97
CA ASN A 176 16.37 55.43 10.12
C ASN A 176 17.54 54.64 9.48
N ARG A 177 17.64 54.69 8.15
CA ARG A 177 18.86 55.04 7.37
C ARG A 177 20.16 54.17 7.44
N PHE A 178 20.15 52.85 7.68
CA PHE A 178 21.39 52.04 7.66
C PHE A 178 21.24 50.60 7.13
N LEU A 179 20.97 50.40 5.83
CA LEU A 179 20.82 49.06 5.25
C LEU A 179 22.09 48.43 4.66
N SER A 180 23.30 48.94 4.93
CA SER A 180 24.55 48.29 4.47
C SER A 180 25.34 47.55 5.55
N SER A 181 24.92 47.59 6.83
CA SER A 181 25.64 46.93 7.93
C SER A 181 24.85 45.86 8.70
N LEU A 182 23.57 45.63 8.37
CA LEU A 182 22.68 44.72 9.11
C LEU A 182 22.83 43.24 8.73
N ALA A 183 23.46 42.94 7.59
CA ALA A 183 23.90 41.59 7.22
C ALA A 183 25.08 41.06 8.08
N LYS A 184 25.58 41.84 9.05
CA LYS A 184 26.72 41.48 9.93
C LYS A 184 26.34 41.10 11.36
N SER A 185 25.07 40.79 11.66
CA SER A 185 24.77 40.18 12.96
C SER A 185 25.02 38.68 12.87
N ALA A 186 25.82 38.14 13.78
CA ALA A 186 26.15 36.71 13.82
C ALA A 186 24.89 35.83 13.83
N SER A 187 23.81 36.30 14.46
CA SER A 187 22.51 35.63 14.51
C SER A 187 21.77 35.54 13.17
N LEU A 188 21.92 36.52 12.27
CA LEU A 188 21.30 36.45 10.94
C LEU A 188 22.08 35.54 10.01
N ILE A 189 23.42 35.54 10.11
CA ILE A 189 24.29 34.62 9.38
C ILE A 189 24.01 33.17 9.81
N GLU A 190 23.85 32.95 11.12
CA GLU A 190 23.47 31.65 11.68
C GLU A 190 22.07 31.22 11.20
N ALA A 191 21.09 32.13 11.17
CA ALA A 191 19.77 31.83 10.63
C ALA A 191 19.79 31.53 9.13
N GLU A 192 20.64 32.21 8.35
CA GLU A 192 20.84 31.94 6.92
C GLU A 192 21.40 30.54 6.71
N GLN A 193 22.43 30.17 7.47
CA GLN A 193 23.02 28.83 7.41
C GLN A 193 22.00 27.73 7.74
N TYR A 194 21.24 27.86 8.84
CA TYR A 194 20.23 26.87 9.18
C TYR A 194 19.09 26.77 8.15
N MET A 195 18.79 27.86 7.45
CA MET A 195 17.81 27.88 6.37
C MET A 195 18.31 27.15 5.12
N GLU A 196 19.59 27.27 4.80
CA GLU A 196 20.24 26.49 3.74
C GLU A 196 20.26 25.01 4.09
N ASP A 197 20.66 24.65 5.31
CA ASP A 197 20.64 23.25 5.78
C ASP A 197 19.22 22.64 5.68
N ALA A 198 18.19 23.42 6.04
CA ALA A 198 16.79 22.97 5.92
C ALA A 198 16.34 22.82 4.46
N GLN A 199 16.82 23.68 3.55
CA GLN A 199 16.55 23.55 2.12
C GLN A 199 17.15 22.26 1.57
N ASP A 200 18.41 21.99 1.89
CA ASP A 200 19.13 20.81 1.40
C ASP A 200 18.48 19.52 1.91
N ALA A 201 18.15 19.48 3.21
CA ALA A 201 17.47 18.33 3.82
C ALA A 201 16.07 18.08 3.22
N LEU A 202 15.29 19.13 2.95
CA LEU A 202 13.98 19.01 2.29
C LEU A 202 14.11 18.54 0.84
N THR A 203 15.17 18.93 0.15
CA THR A 203 15.44 18.50 -1.23
C THR A 203 15.77 17.01 -1.26
N ALA A 204 16.70 16.56 -0.41
CA ALA A 204 17.06 15.14 -0.28
C ALA A 204 15.84 14.28 0.07
N PHE A 205 15.04 14.70 1.06
CA PHE A 205 13.81 13.99 1.41
C PHE A 205 12.81 13.93 0.25
N ASN A 206 12.70 14.99 -0.56
CA ASN A 206 11.82 14.99 -1.73
C ASN A 206 12.31 14.04 -2.83
N GLU A 207 13.62 13.87 -3.00
CA GLU A 207 14.21 12.88 -3.91
C GLU A 207 13.87 11.46 -3.44
N ASP A 208 14.04 11.16 -2.15
CA ASP A 208 13.70 9.84 -1.58
C ASP A 208 12.20 9.52 -1.72
N LEU A 209 11.33 10.51 -1.50
CA LEU A 209 9.89 10.34 -1.75
C LEU A 209 9.58 10.08 -3.22
N HIS A 210 10.33 10.68 -4.14
CA HIS A 210 10.12 10.46 -5.57
C HIS A 210 10.40 9.00 -5.95
N VAL A 211 11.46 8.40 -5.38
CA VAL A 211 11.78 6.98 -5.55
C VAL A 211 10.59 6.11 -5.12
N ILE A 212 10.05 6.34 -3.92
CA ILE A 212 8.89 5.58 -3.40
C ILE A 212 7.64 5.74 -4.28
N LEU A 213 7.40 6.94 -4.83
CA LEU A 213 6.23 7.23 -5.66
C LEU A 213 6.29 6.62 -7.06
N GLN A 214 7.45 6.16 -7.53
CA GLN A 214 7.56 5.41 -8.79
C GLN A 214 6.97 4.00 -8.68
N ASN A 215 6.75 3.51 -7.46
CA ASN A 215 6.13 2.22 -7.20
C ASN A 215 4.61 2.25 -7.48
N LYS A 216 4.13 1.42 -8.42
CA LYS A 216 2.74 1.36 -8.90
C LYS A 216 1.71 0.95 -7.83
N TYR A 217 2.16 0.34 -6.73
CA TYR A 217 1.30 -0.18 -5.68
C TYR A 217 1.07 0.82 -4.53
N VAL A 218 1.77 1.95 -4.55
CA VAL A 218 1.77 2.93 -3.47
C VAL A 218 0.82 4.08 -3.80
N LYS A 219 -0.19 4.28 -2.95
CA LYS A 219 -1.05 5.46 -2.96
C LYS A 219 -0.77 6.30 -1.73
N LEU A 220 0.35 7.02 -1.75
CA LEU A 220 0.62 8.05 -0.75
C LEU A 220 -0.21 9.30 -1.07
N HIS A 221 -0.78 9.93 -0.05
CA HIS A 221 -1.32 11.28 -0.20
C HIS A 221 -0.18 12.33 -0.35
N ALA A 222 1.07 11.91 -0.15
CA ALA A 222 2.32 12.66 -0.26
C ALA A 222 2.69 13.20 -1.66
N VAL A 223 1.97 12.83 -2.74
CA VAL A 223 2.19 13.35 -4.10
C VAL A 223 2.25 14.89 -4.15
N ARG A 224 1.68 15.56 -3.14
CA ARG A 224 1.58 17.01 -3.05
C ARG A 224 2.84 17.74 -2.58
N LEU A 225 3.83 17.08 -1.97
CA LEU A 225 5.08 17.77 -1.58
C LEU A 225 6.03 18.03 -2.74
N TYR A 226 6.04 17.13 -3.74
CA TYR A 226 6.89 17.22 -4.92
C TYR A 226 6.76 18.54 -5.68
N SER A 227 5.57 19.15 -5.71
CA SER A 227 5.33 20.43 -6.40
C SER A 227 5.35 21.65 -5.48
N GLU A 228 5.21 21.46 -4.17
CA GLU A 228 5.12 22.56 -3.20
C GLU A 228 6.49 22.94 -2.59
N ILE A 229 7.44 22.00 -2.47
CA ILE A 229 8.83 22.26 -2.02
C ILE A 229 9.70 22.82 -3.16
N ASP A 230 9.54 22.29 -4.37
CA ASP A 230 10.37 22.66 -5.53
C ASP A 230 10.11 24.11 -6.00
N LEU A 231 8.86 24.59 -5.94
CA LEU A 231 8.53 26.00 -6.19
C LEU A 231 8.96 26.96 -5.05
N TRP A 232 9.38 26.42 -3.92
CA TRP A 232 9.61 27.16 -2.70
C TRP A 232 11.03 27.73 -2.61
N PHE A 233 12.02 26.95 -3.03
CA PHE A 233 13.44 27.25 -2.83
C PHE A 233 14.19 27.74 -4.08
N ASN A 234 13.55 27.75 -5.25
CA ASN A 234 14.13 28.20 -6.52
C ASN A 234 14.53 29.71 -6.58
N SER A 235 14.30 30.48 -5.51
CA SER A 235 14.77 31.89 -5.39
C SER A 235 16.07 32.02 -4.59
N GLY A 236 16.50 30.97 -3.87
CA GLY A 236 17.64 31.01 -2.96
C GLY A 236 17.33 31.66 -1.61
N VAL A 237 17.92 31.13 -0.54
CA VAL A 237 17.78 31.64 0.84
C VAL A 237 18.18 33.11 0.94
N THR A 238 19.22 33.52 0.20
CA THR A 238 19.71 34.90 0.11
C THR A 238 18.65 35.89 -0.35
N ASP A 239 17.84 35.54 -1.36
CA ASP A 239 16.76 36.40 -1.87
C ASP A 239 15.69 36.66 -0.78
N TRP A 240 15.50 35.71 0.15
CA TRP A 240 14.54 35.85 1.24
C TRP A 240 15.01 36.81 2.31
N PHE A 241 16.29 36.75 2.69
CA PHE A 241 16.87 37.72 3.62
C PHE A 241 16.93 39.13 3.02
N VAL A 242 17.04 39.24 1.69
CA VAL A 242 17.08 40.53 0.97
C VAL A 242 15.68 41.12 0.73
N HIS A 243 14.66 40.31 0.40
CA HIS A 243 13.36 40.79 -0.07
C HIS A 243 12.16 40.45 0.84
N LEU A 244 12.30 39.58 1.85
CA LEU A 244 11.19 39.09 2.67
C LEU A 244 11.34 39.40 4.18
N ASN A 245 10.19 39.40 4.85
CA ASN A 245 10.06 39.64 6.28
C ASN A 245 10.20 38.30 7.02
N ILE A 246 10.99 38.24 8.10
CA ILE A 246 11.23 37.06 8.96
C ILE A 246 9.92 36.31 9.31
N ASN A 247 8.80 37.04 9.49
CA ASN A 247 7.50 36.45 9.77
C ASN A 247 6.95 35.54 8.65
N ARG A 248 7.28 35.83 7.38
CA ARG A 248 6.90 35.00 6.25
C ARG A 248 7.69 33.69 6.24
N MET A 249 8.98 33.73 6.57
CA MET A 249 9.85 32.55 6.68
C MET A 249 9.38 31.61 7.80
N HIS A 250 9.04 32.17 8.97
CA HIS A 250 8.45 31.41 10.09
C HIS A 250 7.20 30.62 9.71
N LYS A 251 6.21 31.30 9.11
CA LYS A 251 4.95 30.67 8.70
C LYS A 251 5.18 29.57 7.66
N ARG A 252 6.22 29.75 6.86
CA ARG A 252 6.61 28.87 5.77
C ARG A 252 7.25 27.59 6.33
N ILE A 253 8.29 27.69 7.13
CA ILE A 253 8.92 26.53 7.78
C ILE A 253 7.90 25.74 8.62
N GLY A 254 7.05 26.43 9.38
CA GLY A 254 6.02 25.77 10.18
C GLY A 254 4.97 24.99 9.36
N LYS A 255 4.81 25.28 8.06
CA LYS A 255 4.00 24.45 7.16
C LYS A 255 4.76 23.23 6.67
N ALA A 256 6.04 23.40 6.30
CA ALA A 256 6.89 22.29 5.86
C ALA A 256 6.98 21.22 6.96
N ILE A 257 7.26 21.62 8.21
CA ILE A 257 7.27 20.72 9.38
C ILE A 257 6.00 19.88 9.45
N LYS A 258 4.82 20.52 9.41
CA LYS A 258 3.53 19.82 9.46
C LYS A 258 3.31 18.85 8.31
N GLN A 259 3.80 19.19 7.11
CA GLN A 259 3.69 18.30 5.96
C GLN A 259 4.61 17.08 6.13
N ILE A 260 5.86 17.29 6.54
CA ILE A 260 6.80 16.18 6.79
C ILE A 260 6.24 15.24 7.87
N GLU A 261 5.69 15.76 8.97
CA GLU A 261 5.04 14.95 10.03
C GLU A 261 3.85 14.11 9.53
N VAL A 262 3.11 14.61 8.53
CA VAL A 262 2.02 13.85 7.90
C VAL A 262 2.60 12.70 7.09
N ILE A 263 3.58 12.97 6.22
CA ILE A 263 4.20 11.96 5.37
C ILE A 263 4.91 10.91 6.21
N GLN A 264 5.64 11.31 7.25
CA GLN A 264 6.37 10.37 8.12
C GLN A 264 5.40 9.39 8.78
N ARG A 265 4.17 9.82 9.11
CA ARG A 265 3.12 8.93 9.62
C ARG A 265 2.60 7.98 8.54
N GLU A 266 2.41 8.47 7.32
CA GLU A 266 2.01 7.63 6.17
C GLU A 266 3.09 6.58 5.85
N LEU A 267 4.37 6.97 5.80
CA LEU A 267 5.50 6.07 5.58
C LEU A 267 5.60 4.99 6.67
N LYS A 268 5.43 5.36 7.94
CA LYS A 268 5.40 4.39 9.06
C LYS A 268 4.24 3.40 8.96
N GLN A 269 3.10 3.80 8.39
CA GLN A 269 1.97 2.88 8.17
C GLN A 269 2.24 1.89 7.03
N LEU A 270 3.12 2.21 6.08
CA LEU A 270 3.50 1.29 5.01
C LEU A 270 4.43 0.16 5.49
N LEU A 271 5.10 0.35 6.64
CA LEU A 271 5.95 -0.65 7.27
C LEU A 271 5.24 -1.52 8.32
N ALA A 272 3.95 -1.25 8.60
CA ALA A 272 3.18 -1.89 9.67
C ALA A 272 2.28 -3.02 9.15
#